data_AF-A0A238F5B3-F1
#
_entry.id   AF-A0A238F5B3-F1
#
_cell.length_a   1.000
_cell.length_b   1.000
_cell.length_c   1.000
_cell.angle_alpha   90.00
_cell.angle_beta   90.00
_cell.angle_gamma   90.00
#
_symmetry.space_group_name_H-M   'P 1'
#
loop_
_entity.id
_entity.type
_entity.pdbx_description
1 polymer ?
#
loop_
_entity_poly.entity_id
_entity_poly.type
_entity_poly.pdbx_seq_one_letter_code
_entity_poly.pdbx_strand_id
1 'polypeptide(L)'
;MKKGIPYEPRGTIQGFLDLYRTGGLRSLYTGFPLHAARDTIGTGFYFCFYDTARHLFVDNPSTPVPHVISTFACGSTAGILSWAVIYPIDLIKSKTQRNALAGSAYESPMNIFRRLSAGGVTKLYRGLGVSAFRSVFTHGLMWTVLEKVRSEITVRTGHSVAEDVEY
;
A
#
# COMPACT_ATOMS: atom_id res chain seq x y z
N MET A 1 16.16 6.46 24.05
CA MET A 1 15.16 5.61 23.36
C MET A 1 14.18 5.07 24.40
N LYS A 2 12.93 5.55 24.47
CA LYS A 2 11.91 4.87 25.29
C LYS A 2 11.53 3.58 24.54
N LYS A 3 11.85 2.40 25.11
CA LYS A 3 11.36 1.10 24.61
C LYS A 3 9.84 1.19 24.60
N GLY A 4 9.23 1.07 23.42
CA GLY A 4 7.78 0.97 23.30
C GLY A 4 7.30 -0.25 24.07
N ILE A 5 6.13 -0.15 24.70
CA ILE A 5 5.51 -1.22 25.48
C ILE A 5 5.45 -2.47 24.58
N PRO A 6 5.95 -3.63 25.04
CA PRO A 6 5.91 -4.85 24.24
C PRO A 6 4.46 -5.20 23.91
N TYR A 7 4.17 -5.29 22.61
CA TYR A 7 2.86 -5.70 22.12
C TYR A 7 2.70 -7.20 22.35
N GLU A 8 1.75 -7.58 23.19
CA GLU A 8 1.34 -8.97 23.36
C GLU A 8 0.24 -9.28 22.33
N PRO A 9 0.43 -10.27 21.44
CA PRO A 9 -0.57 -10.58 20.42
C PRO A 9 -1.83 -11.14 21.07
N ARG A 10 -2.89 -10.31 21.09
CA ARG A 10 -4.23 -10.69 21.57
C ARG A 10 -5.10 -11.18 20.41
N GLY A 11 -6.06 -12.05 20.71
CA GLY A 11 -7.05 -12.48 19.72
C GLY A 11 -7.90 -11.31 19.22
N THR A 12 -8.46 -11.42 18.01
CA THR A 12 -9.22 -10.34 17.34
C THR A 12 -10.35 -9.77 18.20
N ILE A 13 -11.11 -10.65 18.88
CA ILE A 13 -12.21 -10.26 19.78
C ILE A 13 -11.67 -9.45 20.95
N GLN A 14 -10.54 -9.87 21.51
CA GLN A 14 -9.96 -9.20 22.66
C GLN A 14 -9.35 -7.84 22.28
N GLY A 15 -8.69 -7.75 21.12
CA GLY A 15 -8.24 -6.47 20.58
C GLY A 15 -9.40 -5.50 20.34
N PHE A 16 -10.51 -5.96 19.75
CA PHE A 16 -11.71 -5.15 19.57
C PHE A 16 -12.26 -4.63 20.92
N LEU A 17 -12.40 -5.52 21.92
CA LEU A 17 -12.88 -5.15 23.25
C LEU A 17 -11.95 -4.16 23.94
N ASP A 18 -10.64 -4.31 23.78
CA ASP A 18 -9.64 -3.41 24.35
C ASP A 18 -9.68 -2.02 23.71
N LEU A 19 -9.81 -1.95 22.38
CA LEU A 19 -10.00 -0.69 21.66
C LEU A 19 -11.28 0.02 22.10
N TYR A 20 -12.39 -0.73 22.21
CA TYR A 20 -13.67 -0.20 22.67
C TYR A 20 -13.60 0.30 24.12
N ARG A 21 -12.94 -0.43 25.02
CA ARG A 21 -12.74 -0.01 26.43
C ARG A 21 -11.83 1.21 26.57
N THR A 22 -10.87 1.40 25.66
CA THR A 22 -9.90 2.49 25.74
C THR A 22 -10.49 3.84 25.29
N GLY A 23 -11.33 3.86 24.25
CA GLY A 23 -11.83 5.12 23.68
C GLY A 23 -13.16 5.01 22.93
N GLY A 24 -13.93 3.95 23.18
CA GLY A 24 -15.21 3.69 22.54
C GLY A 24 -15.10 3.49 21.03
N LEU A 25 -16.19 3.80 20.32
CA LEU A 25 -16.27 3.64 18.86
C LEU A 25 -15.25 4.50 18.09
N ARG A 26 -14.86 5.67 18.61
CA ARG A 26 -13.87 6.53 17.97
C ARG A 26 -12.49 5.88 17.90
N SER A 27 -12.16 5.04 18.89
CA SER A 27 -10.89 4.31 18.96
C SER A 27 -10.70 3.36 17.78
N LEU A 28 -11.80 2.77 17.26
CA LEU A 28 -11.77 1.89 16.09
C LEU A 28 -11.35 2.60 14.80
N TYR A 29 -11.57 3.92 14.72
CA TYR A 29 -11.17 4.74 13.57
C TYR A 29 -9.82 5.43 13.78
N THR A 30 -9.06 5.04 14.82
CA THR A 30 -7.71 5.58 15.06
C THR A 30 -6.79 5.20 13.90
N GLY A 31 -6.44 6.20 13.09
CA GLY A 31 -5.62 6.02 11.88
C GLY A 31 -6.40 6.06 10.56
N PHE A 32 -7.73 6.20 10.58
CA PHE A 32 -8.52 6.42 9.38
C PHE A 32 -8.10 7.69 8.60
N PRO A 33 -7.88 8.86 9.24
CA PRO A 33 -7.39 10.05 8.52
C PRO A 33 -6.04 9.82 7.83
N LEU A 34 -5.14 9.05 8.46
CA LEU A 34 -3.84 8.69 7.86
C LEU A 34 -4.02 7.74 6.69
N HIS A 35 -5.01 6.84 6.75
CA HIS A 35 -5.34 5.97 5.63
C HIS A 35 -5.93 6.75 4.46
N ALA A 36 -6.88 7.63 4.72
CA ALA A 36 -7.49 8.47 3.69
C ALA A 36 -6.44 9.36 3.01
N ALA A 37 -5.55 9.97 3.80
CA ALA A 37 -4.43 10.75 3.27
C ALA A 37 -3.48 9.90 2.41
N ARG A 38 -3.10 8.71 2.89
CA ARG A 38 -2.27 7.75 2.15
C ARG A 38 -2.89 7.42 0.79
N ASP A 39 -4.16 7.08 0.76
CA ASP A 39 -4.84 6.61 -0.44
C ASP A 39 -5.06 7.77 -1.43
N THR A 40 -5.47 8.94 -0.94
CA THR A 40 -5.68 10.13 -1.79
C THR A 40 -4.38 10.59 -2.43
N ILE A 41 -3.32 10.74 -1.63
CA ILE A 41 -2.00 11.17 -2.09
C ILE A 41 -1.43 10.11 -3.04
N GLY A 42 -1.59 8.83 -2.69
CA GLY A 42 -1.03 7.75 -3.48
C GLY A 42 -1.63 7.62 -4.86
N THR A 43 -2.96 7.68 -4.96
CA THR A 43 -3.66 7.67 -6.24
C THR A 43 -3.35 8.92 -7.05
N GLY A 44 -3.30 10.11 -6.41
CA GLY A 44 -2.97 11.36 -7.10
C GLY A 44 -1.57 11.35 -7.72
N PHE A 45 -0.55 10.95 -6.98
CA PHE A 45 0.82 10.85 -7.50
C PHE A 45 0.97 9.73 -8.53
N TYR A 46 0.28 8.61 -8.36
CA TYR A 46 0.29 7.52 -9.35
C TYR A 46 -0.18 8.02 -10.71
N PHE A 47 -1.35 8.68 -10.79
CA PHE A 47 -1.85 9.23 -12.04
C PHE A 47 -0.95 10.32 -12.61
N CYS A 48 -0.43 11.21 -11.77
CA CYS A 48 0.51 12.25 -12.21
C CYS A 48 1.78 11.67 -12.85
N PHE A 49 2.41 10.69 -12.21
CA PHE A 49 3.61 10.05 -12.75
C PHE A 49 3.31 9.19 -13.97
N TYR A 50 2.16 8.51 -13.99
CA TYR A 50 1.73 7.72 -15.14
C TYR A 50 1.49 8.61 -16.37
N ASP A 51 0.75 9.71 -16.20
CA ASP A 51 0.45 10.67 -17.27
C ASP A 51 1.72 11.35 -17.79
N THR A 52 2.64 11.72 -16.89
CA THR A 52 3.95 12.27 -17.27
C THR A 52 4.77 11.25 -18.05
N ALA A 53 4.84 10.00 -17.60
CA ALA A 53 5.59 8.95 -18.28
C ALA A 53 4.96 8.61 -19.65
N ARG A 54 3.64 8.58 -19.74
CA ARG A 54 2.91 8.32 -20.97
C ARG A 54 3.17 9.41 -22.02
N HIS A 55 3.06 10.68 -21.64
CA HIS A 55 3.36 11.80 -22.53
C HIS A 55 4.80 11.79 -23.05
N LEU A 56 5.76 11.30 -22.25
CA LEU A 56 7.17 11.25 -22.66
C LEU A 56 7.52 10.05 -23.55
N PHE A 57 6.92 8.88 -23.31
CA PHE A 57 7.37 7.61 -23.90
C PHE A 57 6.36 6.91 -24.82
N VAL A 58 5.08 7.26 -24.74
CA VAL A 58 4.01 6.59 -25.51
C VAL A 58 3.46 7.51 -26.60
N ASP A 59 3.28 8.79 -26.30
CA ASP A 59 2.69 9.74 -27.25
C ASP A 59 3.70 10.27 -28.28
N ASN A 60 4.96 9.86 -28.20
CA ASN A 60 5.98 10.21 -29.18
C ASN A 60 6.03 9.12 -30.29
N PRO A 61 5.63 9.44 -31.54
CA PRO A 61 5.60 8.47 -32.64
C PRO A 61 6.99 7.95 -33.08
N SER A 62 8.06 8.44 -32.47
CA SER A 62 9.45 8.07 -32.81
C SER A 62 9.99 6.87 -32.01
N THR A 63 9.22 6.30 -31.08
CA THR A 63 9.70 5.16 -30.27
C THR A 63 9.48 3.81 -30.97
N PRO A 64 10.54 3.04 -31.28
CA PRO A 64 10.45 1.75 -31.97
C PRO A 64 9.99 0.59 -31.07
N VAL A 65 9.54 0.87 -29.85
CA VAL A 65 9.11 -0.14 -28.86
C VAL A 65 7.61 -0.39 -28.96
N PRO A 66 7.15 -1.65 -28.83
CA PRO A 66 5.73 -1.98 -28.80
C PRO A 66 4.99 -1.20 -27.70
N HIS A 67 3.82 -0.66 -28.05
CA HIS A 67 2.96 0.14 -27.15
C HIS A 67 2.71 -0.54 -25.78
N VAL A 68 2.56 -1.87 -25.78
CA VAL A 68 2.37 -2.68 -24.56
C VAL A 68 3.57 -2.59 -23.62
N ILE A 69 4.79 -2.65 -24.15
CA ILE A 69 6.03 -2.61 -23.35
C ILE A 69 6.25 -1.20 -22.79
N SER A 70 6.03 -0.16 -23.59
CA SER A 70 6.13 1.24 -23.14
C SER A 70 5.11 1.56 -22.06
N THR A 71 3.86 1.11 -22.22
CA THR A 71 2.79 1.31 -21.22
C THR A 71 3.10 0.56 -19.92
N PHE A 72 3.59 -0.67 -20.01
CA PHE A 72 4.00 -1.46 -18.84
C PHE A 72 5.17 -0.81 -18.08
N ALA A 73 6.18 -0.31 -18.80
CA ALA A 73 7.32 0.38 -18.20
C ALA A 73 6.89 1.69 -17.52
N CYS A 74 6.01 2.46 -18.16
CA CYS A 74 5.43 3.68 -17.59
C CYS A 74 4.63 3.38 -16.31
N GLY A 75 3.73 2.39 -16.34
CA GLY A 75 2.94 1.98 -15.18
C GLY A 75 3.80 1.47 -14.03
N SER A 76 4.84 0.68 -14.32
CA SER A 76 5.78 0.17 -13.33
C SER A 76 6.57 1.29 -12.66
N THR A 77 7.07 2.25 -13.45
CA THR A 77 7.86 3.39 -12.97
C THR A 77 7.00 4.33 -12.12
N ALA A 78 5.80 4.66 -12.60
CA ALA A 78 4.83 5.45 -11.87
C ALA A 78 4.43 4.81 -10.54
N GLY A 79 4.24 3.48 -10.51
CA GLY A 79 3.95 2.71 -9.30
C GLY A 79 5.09 2.74 -8.27
N ILE A 80 6.35 2.63 -8.70
CA ILE A 80 7.52 2.71 -7.80
C ILE A 80 7.65 4.12 -7.23
N LEU A 81 7.53 5.15 -8.07
CA LEU A 81 7.64 6.54 -7.66
C LEU A 81 6.50 6.95 -6.72
N SER A 82 5.26 6.53 -6.99
CA SER A 82 4.13 6.81 -6.10
C SER A 82 4.35 6.15 -4.74
N TRP A 83 4.78 4.88 -4.70
CA TRP A 83 5.12 4.21 -3.44
C TRP A 83 6.23 4.89 -2.68
N ALA A 84 7.27 5.40 -3.35
CA ALA A 84 8.35 6.14 -2.70
C ALA A 84 7.83 7.38 -1.96
N VAL A 85 6.90 8.12 -2.56
CA VAL A 85 6.26 9.31 -1.94
C VAL A 85 5.33 8.92 -0.79
N ILE A 86 4.58 7.83 -0.92
CA ILE A 86 3.57 7.39 0.07
C ILE A 86 4.23 6.73 1.29
N TYR A 87 5.38 6.07 1.12
CA TYR A 87 5.97 5.19 2.13
C TYR A 87 6.15 5.83 3.52
N PRO A 88 6.57 7.10 3.67
CA PRO A 88 6.64 7.75 4.98
C PRO A 88 5.28 7.83 5.70
N ILE A 89 4.20 8.10 4.96
CA ILE A 89 2.84 8.17 5.50
C ILE A 89 2.40 6.77 5.96
N ASP A 90 2.71 5.74 5.16
CA ASP A 90 2.35 4.37 5.49
C ASP A 90 3.07 3.85 6.75
N LEU A 91 4.34 4.21 6.92
CA LEU A 91 5.09 3.91 8.14
C LEU A 91 4.50 4.60 9.38
N ILE A 92 4.12 5.87 9.26
CA ILE A 92 3.51 6.62 10.36
C ILE A 92 2.18 5.97 10.74
N LYS A 93 1.32 5.67 9.76
CA LYS A 93 0.05 4.96 9.96
C LYS A 93 0.27 3.64 10.70
N SER A 94 1.20 2.81 10.21
CA SER A 94 1.49 1.50 10.79
C SER A 94 1.97 1.60 12.24
N LYS A 95 2.79 2.61 12.57
CA LYS A 95 3.21 2.84 13.96
C LYS A 95 2.11 3.40 14.84
N THR A 96 1.29 4.32 14.35
CA THR A 96 0.14 4.86 15.10
C THR A 96 -0.86 3.75 15.43
N GLN A 97 -1.21 2.90 14.47
CA GLN A 97 -2.11 1.76 14.68
C GLN A 97 -1.52 0.73 15.65
N ARG A 98 -0.22 0.42 15.52
CA ARG A 98 0.48 -0.47 16.47
C ARG A 98 0.49 0.10 17.89
N ASN A 99 0.75 1.39 18.06
CA ASN A 99 0.78 2.03 19.38
C ASN A 99 -0.60 2.04 20.03
N ALA A 100 -1.65 2.27 19.24
CA ALA A 100 -3.04 2.19 19.70
C ALA A 100 -3.38 0.77 20.19
N LEU A 101 -2.98 -0.26 19.43
CA LEU A 101 -3.16 -1.66 19.81
C LEU A 101 -2.35 -2.08 21.04
N ALA A 102 -1.17 -1.49 21.24
CA ALA A 102 -0.32 -1.75 22.40
C ALA A 102 -0.75 -1.00 23.67
N GLY A 103 -1.85 -0.24 23.64
CA GLY A 103 -2.31 0.56 24.78
C GLY A 103 -1.35 1.70 25.15
N SER A 104 -0.47 2.11 24.24
CA SER A 104 0.46 3.22 24.48
C SER A 104 -0.28 4.56 24.44
N ALA A 105 0.23 5.55 25.18
CA ALA A 105 -0.31 6.91 25.13
C ALA A 105 -0.35 7.42 23.68
N TYR A 106 -1.46 8.05 23.30
CA TYR A 106 -1.64 8.59 21.95
C TYR A 106 -0.53 9.59 21.64
N GLU A 107 0.23 9.30 20.57
CA GLU A 107 1.27 10.19 20.06
C GLU A 107 0.81 10.75 18.72
N SER A 108 0.89 12.08 18.56
CA SER A 108 0.55 12.74 17.31
C SER A 108 1.38 12.17 16.14
N PRO A 109 0.77 11.86 14.99
CA PRO A 109 1.48 11.40 13.79
C PRO A 109 2.64 12.31 13.38
N MET A 110 2.51 13.62 13.59
CA MET A 110 3.57 14.60 13.30
C MET A 110 4.78 14.45 14.24
N ASN A 111 4.54 14.09 15.50
CA ASN A 111 5.62 13.84 16.47
C ASN A 111 6.34 12.53 16.13
N ILE A 112 5.60 11.51 15.69
CA ILE A 112 6.17 10.26 15.20
C ILE A 112 7.07 10.54 13.98
N PHE A 113 6.60 11.34 13.03
CA PHE A 113 7.38 11.77 11.87
C PHE A 113 8.65 12.51 12.26
N ARG A 114 8.56 13.58 13.08
CA ARG A 114 9.73 14.36 13.54
C ARG A 114 10.75 13.50 14.26
N ARG A 115 10.31 12.54 15.09
CA ARG A 115 11.20 11.62 15.80
C ARG A 115 11.89 10.63 14.85
N LEU A 116 11.19 10.16 13.83
CA LEU A 116 11.74 9.28 12.81
C LEU A 116 12.74 10.01 11.91
N SER A 117 12.40 11.22 11.46
CA SER A 117 13.24 12.02 10.57
C SER A 117 14.49 12.55 11.26
N ALA A 118 14.41 12.89 12.55
CA ALA A 118 15.59 13.26 13.36
C ALA A 118 16.64 12.13 13.43
N GLY A 119 16.24 10.88 13.20
CA GLY A 119 17.14 9.73 13.16
C GLY A 119 17.71 9.42 11.77
N GLY A 120 17.41 10.23 10.74
CA GLY A 120 17.81 10.04 9.35
C GLY A 120 16.69 9.51 8.45
N VAL A 121 16.63 10.02 7.21
CA VAL A 121 15.59 9.70 6.21
C VAL A 121 15.57 8.20 5.86
N THR A 122 16.70 7.51 5.94
CA THR A 122 16.80 6.06 5.71
C THR A 122 15.93 5.23 6.66
N LYS A 123 15.67 5.73 7.89
CA LYS A 123 14.77 5.05 8.84
C LYS A 123 13.31 5.10 8.40
N LEU A 124 12.95 6.08 7.56
CA LEU A 124 11.63 6.16 6.93
C LEU A 124 11.47 5.17 5.78
N TYR A 125 12.53 4.51 5.30
CA TYR A 125 12.46 3.49 4.24
C TYR A 125 12.75 2.06 4.74
N ARG A 126 12.90 1.91 6.06
CA ARG A 126 13.30 0.64 6.68
C ARG A 126 12.13 -0.34 6.69
N GLY A 127 12.16 -1.31 5.78
CA GLY A 127 11.11 -2.31 5.57
C GLY A 127 10.50 -2.31 4.17
N LEU A 128 10.93 -1.38 3.30
CA LEU A 128 10.46 -1.28 1.93
C LEU A 128 10.77 -2.57 1.16
N GLY A 129 11.98 -3.11 1.29
CA GLY A 129 12.39 -4.36 0.62
C GLY A 129 11.53 -5.57 0.99
N VAL A 130 11.22 -5.75 2.28
CA VAL A 130 10.33 -6.84 2.74
C VAL A 130 8.90 -6.63 2.23
N SER A 131 8.43 -5.38 2.22
CA SER A 131 7.10 -5.05 1.71
C SER A 131 6.99 -5.26 0.20
N ALA A 132 8.04 -4.93 -0.55
CA ALA A 132 8.15 -5.16 -1.98
C ALA A 132 8.21 -6.65 -2.30
N PHE A 133 9.04 -7.42 -1.60
CA PHE A 133 9.12 -8.88 -1.76
C PHE A 133 7.77 -9.56 -1.49
N ARG A 134 7.10 -9.18 -0.40
CA ARG A 134 5.74 -9.64 -0.09
C ARG A 134 4.76 -9.27 -1.21
N SER A 135 4.84 -8.05 -1.73
CA SER A 135 3.97 -7.59 -2.82
C SER A 135 4.15 -8.45 -4.09
N VAL A 136 5.38 -8.74 -4.49
CA VAL A 136 5.66 -9.62 -5.64
C VAL A 136 5.04 -11.00 -5.43
N PHE A 137 5.23 -11.58 -4.24
CA PHE A 137 4.70 -12.91 -3.94
C PHE A 137 3.16 -12.93 -3.90
N THR A 138 2.54 -11.96 -3.21
CA THR A 138 1.08 -11.87 -3.10
C THR A 138 0.43 -11.65 -4.46
N HIS A 139 0.94 -10.72 -5.28
CA HIS A 139 0.40 -10.47 -6.61
C HIS A 139 0.62 -11.67 -7.56
N GLY A 140 1.81 -12.29 -7.53
CA GLY A 140 2.09 -13.46 -8.37
C GLY A 140 1.20 -14.66 -8.05
N LEU A 141 0.95 -14.92 -6.75
CA LEU A 141 0.04 -15.98 -6.33
C LEU A 141 -1.42 -15.66 -6.70
N MET A 142 -1.86 -14.42 -6.49
CA MET A 142 -3.22 -13.98 -6.82
C MET A 142 -3.53 -14.18 -8.31
N TRP A 143 -2.65 -13.71 -9.20
CA TRP A 143 -2.84 -13.87 -10.64
C TRP A 143 -2.82 -15.33 -11.09
N THR A 144 -1.90 -16.14 -10.57
CA THR A 144 -1.85 -17.58 -10.87
C THR A 144 -3.14 -18.31 -10.48
N VAL A 145 -3.67 -18.03 -9.29
CA VAL A 145 -4.92 -18.65 -8.82
C VAL A 145 -6.09 -18.19 -9.69
N LEU A 146 -6.15 -16.90 -10.00
CA LEU A 146 -7.21 -16.31 -10.79
C LEU A 146 -7.21 -16.84 -12.24
N GLU A 147 -6.06 -16.99 -12.88
CA GLU A 147 -5.95 -17.63 -14.20
C GLU A 147 -6.43 -19.08 -14.17
N LYS A 148 -6.04 -19.84 -13.13
CA LYS A 148 -6.44 -21.25 -12.99
C LYS A 148 -7.95 -21.39 -12.80
N VAL A 149 -8.55 -20.55 -11.96
CA VAL A 149 -10.00 -20.53 -11.72
C VAL A 149 -10.76 -20.08 -12.98
N ARG A 150 -10.27 -19.03 -13.66
CA ARG A 150 -10.88 -18.57 -14.92
C ARG A 150 -10.83 -19.65 -16.00
N SER A 151 -9.70 -20.32 -16.17
CA SER A 151 -9.54 -21.42 -17.13
C SER A 151 -10.54 -22.56 -16.85
N GLU A 152 -10.68 -22.97 -15.59
CA GLU A 152 -11.64 -24.00 -15.19
C GLU A 152 -13.10 -23.59 -15.45
N ILE A 153 -13.45 -22.32 -15.20
CA ILE A 153 -14.80 -21.79 -15.47
C ILE A 153 -15.07 -21.77 -16.98
N THR A 154 -14.13 -21.29 -17.80
CA THR A 154 -14.27 -21.27 -19.25
C THR A 154 -14.50 -22.67 -19.82
N VAL A 155 -13.78 -23.68 -19.32
CA VAL A 155 -13.97 -25.09 -19.70
C VAL A 155 -15.36 -25.61 -19.33
N ARG A 156 -15.90 -25.19 -18.17
CA ARG A 156 -17.22 -25.66 -17.69
C ARG A 156 -18.41 -24.93 -18.29
N THR A 157 -18.28 -23.65 -18.63
CA THR A 157 -19.40 -22.79 -19.05
C THR A 157 -19.41 -22.54 -20.57
N GLY A 158 -18.31 -22.81 -21.28
CA GLY A 158 -18.20 -22.61 -22.73
C GLY A 158 -18.20 -21.14 -23.18
N HIS A 159 -18.26 -20.19 -22.24
CA HIS A 159 -18.09 -18.76 -22.47
C HIS A 159 -16.69 -18.33 -22.01
N SER A 160 -15.98 -17.60 -22.87
CA SER A 160 -14.67 -17.05 -22.53
C SER A 160 -14.85 -15.83 -21.62
N VAL A 161 -14.40 -15.93 -20.37
CA VAL A 161 -14.39 -14.81 -19.40
C VAL A 161 -13.27 -13.79 -19.72
N ALA A 162 -12.58 -13.96 -20.85
CA ALA A 162 -11.40 -13.17 -21.20
C ALA A 162 -11.73 -11.75 -21.72
N GLU A 163 -12.94 -11.51 -22.24
CA GLU A 163 -13.28 -10.23 -22.90
C GLU A 163 -13.77 -9.14 -21.94
N ASP A 164 -14.16 -9.47 -20.70
CA ASP A 164 -14.80 -8.49 -19.80
C ASP A 164 -13.84 -7.71 -18.89
N VAL A 165 -12.51 -7.89 -19.03
CA VAL A 165 -11.52 -7.31 -18.11
C VAL A 165 -10.33 -6.71 -18.85
N GLU A 166 -10.59 -5.84 -19.83
CA GLU A 166 -9.65 -4.77 -20.18
C GLU A 166 -9.96 -3.54 -19.31
N TYR A 167 -9.01 -3.15 -18.46
CA TYR A 167 -8.96 -1.85 -17.78
C TYR A 167 -7.79 -1.05 -18.35
#